data_AF-A0A968VYB9-F1
#
_entry.id   AF-A0A968VYB9-F1
#
_cell.length_a   1.000
_cell.length_b   1.000
_cell.length_c   1.000
_cell.angle_alpha   90.00
_cell.angle_beta   90.00
_cell.angle_gamma   90.00
#
_symmetry.space_group_name_H-M   'P 1'
#
loop_
_entity.id
_entity.type
_entity.pdbx_description
1 polymer ?
#
loop_
_entity_poly.entity_id
_entity_poly.type
_entity_poly.pdbx_seq_one_letter_code
_entity_poly.pdbx_strand_id
1 'polypeptide(L)'
;MPKNLFIKILTVFTIVCMVLFVLQPLGITLFASQQGTDGLDISFDENDVSRLQKAEDFKTEADGFLVLANENYMNASIKESEGDTKGAEKLGKEAIKNELKAVKLYEESNSIKKAIYQTAIKKFWRDYN
;
A
#
# COMPACT_ATOMS: atom_id res chain seq x y z
N MET A 1 -0.12 35.56 -6.42
CA MET A 1 -0.42 35.14 -5.03
C MET A 1 0.84 35.30 -4.18
N PRO A 2 0.77 35.85 -2.96
CA PRO A 2 1.96 36.06 -2.14
C PRO A 2 2.57 34.70 -1.78
N LYS A 3 3.85 34.50 -2.10
CA LYS A 3 4.60 33.23 -1.91
C LYS A 3 4.48 32.67 -0.48
N ASN A 4 4.28 33.55 0.50
CA ASN A 4 4.11 33.22 1.91
C ASN A 4 2.78 32.53 2.23
N LEU A 5 1.74 32.72 1.42
CA LEU A 5 0.44 32.06 1.62
C LEU A 5 0.47 30.61 1.14
N PHE A 6 1.15 30.36 0.02
CA PHE A 6 1.30 29.02 -0.55
C PHE A 6 2.12 28.11 0.37
N ILE A 7 3.23 28.63 0.92
CA ILE A 7 4.07 27.89 1.88
C ILE A 7 3.27 27.53 3.14
N LYS A 8 2.47 28.47 3.68
CA LYS A 8 1.62 28.21 4.85
C LYS A 8 0.59 27.12 4.61
N ILE A 9 -0.07 27.14 3.44
CA ILE A 9 -1.06 26.10 3.08
C ILE A 9 -0.36 24.75 2.93
N LEU A 10 0.80 24.72 2.28
CA LEU A 10 1.56 23.49 2.10
C LEU A 10 2.02 22.90 3.44
N THR A 11 2.53 23.74 4.35
CA THR A 11 2.95 23.30 5.69
C THR A 11 1.79 22.76 6.51
N VAL A 12 0.62 23.43 6.50
CA VAL A 12 -0.58 22.94 7.19
C VAL A 12 -1.03 21.60 6.61
N PHE A 13 -1.01 21.46 5.29
CA PHE A 13 -1.37 20.21 4.62
C PHE A 13 -0.42 19.06 5.01
N THR A 14 0.89 19.31 5.02
CA THR A 14 1.88 18.29 5.42
C THR A 14 1.71 17.85 6.88
N ILE A 15 1.44 18.79 7.80
CA ILE A 15 1.19 18.47 9.21
C ILE A 15 -0.06 17.62 9.36
N VAL A 16 -1.15 17.94 8.65
CA VAL A 16 -2.38 17.14 8.66
C VAL A 16 -2.12 15.73 8.14
N CYS A 17 -1.38 15.57 7.04
CA CYS A 17 -1.03 14.26 6.51
C CYS A 17 -0.18 13.43 7.48
N MET A 18 0.79 14.05 8.18
CA MET A 18 1.61 13.36 9.17
C MET A 18 0.79 12.93 10.40
N VAL A 19 -0.12 13.78 10.88
CA VAL A 19 -1.03 13.44 11.98
C VAL A 19 -1.94 12.28 11.58
N LEU A 20 -2.50 12.31 10.37
CA LEU A 20 -3.31 11.20 9.86
C LEU A 20 -2.53 9.90 9.74
N PHE A 21 -1.26 9.95 9.32
CA PHE A 21 -0.39 8.78 9.18
C PHE A 21 -0.01 8.15 10.54
N VAL A 22 0.27 8.97 11.56
CA VAL A 22 0.61 8.50 12.92
C VAL A 22 -0.62 7.97 13.67
N LEU A 23 -1.82 8.46 13.35
CA LEU A 23 -3.07 7.98 13.95
C LEU A 23 -3.61 6.68 13.31
N GLN A 24 -3.09 6.23 12.16
CA GLN A 24 -3.54 4.98 11.50
C GLN A 24 -3.36 3.71 12.36
N PRO A 25 -2.21 3.46 13.03
CA PRO A 25 -2.07 2.28 13.88
C PRO A 25 -2.99 2.29 15.10
N LEU A 26 -3.30 3.47 15.65
CA LEU A 26 -4.20 3.61 16.79
C LEU A 26 -5.67 3.45 16.42
N GLY A 27 -6.09 3.91 15.23
CA GLY A 27 -7.44 3.67 14.72
C GLY A 27 -7.74 2.17 14.64
N ILE A 28 -6.90 1.40 13.97
CA ILE A 28 -7.12 -0.04 13.75
C ILE A 28 -7.14 -0.81 15.09
N THR A 29 -6.38 -0.37 16.09
CA THR A 29 -6.32 -1.04 17.40
C THR A 29 -7.47 -0.62 18.33
N LEU A 30 -7.97 0.63 18.23
CA LEU A 30 -9.16 1.11 18.96
C LEU A 30 -10.48 0.56 18.40
N PHE A 31 -10.57 0.33 17.08
CA PHE A 31 -11.76 -0.30 16.47
C PHE A 31 -11.91 -1.79 16.82
N ALA A 32 -10.84 -2.44 17.29
CA ALA A 32 -10.90 -3.83 17.75
C ALA A 32 -11.35 -3.98 19.21
N SER A 33 -11.33 -2.93 20.03
CA SER A 33 -11.50 -3.04 21.49
C SER A 33 -12.68 -2.28 22.11
N GLN A 34 -13.50 -1.56 21.34
CA GLN A 34 -14.69 -0.88 21.87
C GLN A 34 -15.97 -1.37 21.19
N GLN A 35 -16.50 -2.48 21.71
CA GLN A 35 -17.91 -2.78 21.65
C GLN A 35 -18.68 -1.67 22.41
N GLY A 36 -19.54 -0.95 21.70
CA GLY A 36 -20.54 -0.06 22.30
C GLY A 36 -20.46 1.40 21.84
N THR A 37 -21.02 1.70 20.68
CA THR A 37 -21.70 2.95 20.29
C THR A 37 -22.13 2.78 18.84
N ASP A 38 -23.28 3.35 18.46
CA ASP A 38 -23.91 3.26 17.13
C ASP A 38 -23.05 3.89 16.00
N GLY A 39 -21.88 3.32 15.73
CA GLY A 39 -20.95 3.70 14.69
C GLY A 39 -20.82 2.54 13.70
N LEU A 40 -21.19 2.78 12.45
CA LEU A 40 -20.92 1.96 11.27
C LEU A 40 -20.60 0.48 11.56
N ASP A 41 -21.63 -0.34 11.75
CA ASP A 41 -21.46 -1.80 11.69
C ASP A 41 -21.26 -2.21 10.23
N ILE A 42 -20.07 -1.96 9.68
CA ILE A 42 -19.63 -2.59 8.45
C ILE A 42 -19.21 -4.01 8.83
N SER A 43 -20.20 -4.91 8.90
CA SER A 43 -19.94 -6.32 9.04
C SER A 43 -19.33 -6.87 7.75
N PHE A 44 -18.07 -7.29 7.82
CA PHE A 44 -17.43 -8.10 6.79
C PHE A 44 -17.83 -9.55 6.99
N ASP A 45 -18.37 -10.19 5.97
CA ASP A 45 -18.69 -11.62 6.02
C ASP A 45 -17.41 -12.48 5.85
N GLU A 46 -17.49 -13.77 6.18
CA GLU A 46 -16.34 -14.70 6.09
C GLU A 46 -15.73 -14.76 4.68
N ASN A 47 -16.54 -14.52 3.65
CA ASN A 47 -16.08 -14.46 2.27
C ASN A 47 -15.27 -13.19 2.00
N ASP A 48 -15.68 -12.04 2.54
CA ASP A 48 -14.89 -10.80 2.48
C ASP A 48 -13.55 -10.95 3.24
N VAL A 49 -13.55 -11.60 4.42
CA VAL A 49 -12.32 -11.89 5.17
C VAL A 49 -11.36 -12.79 4.38
N SER A 50 -11.85 -13.88 3.79
CA SER A 50 -11.04 -14.78 2.96
C SER A 50 -10.43 -14.06 1.75
N ARG A 51 -11.19 -13.17 1.11
CA ARG A 51 -10.71 -12.37 -0.02
C ARG A 51 -9.68 -11.32 0.42
N LEU A 52 -9.85 -10.71 1.59
CA LEU A 52 -8.84 -9.82 2.17
C LEU A 52 -7.54 -10.56 2.47
N GLN A 53 -7.60 -11.79 2.99
CA GLN A 53 -6.41 -12.62 3.19
C GLN A 53 -5.69 -12.87 1.86
N LYS A 54 -6.42 -13.25 0.82
CA LYS A 54 -5.84 -13.42 -0.52
C LYS A 54 -5.17 -12.13 -1.03
N ALA A 55 -5.75 -10.96 -0.74
CA ALA A 55 -5.14 -9.68 -1.10
C ALA A 55 -3.84 -9.42 -0.32
N GLU A 56 -3.76 -9.81 0.95
CA GLU A 56 -2.52 -9.74 1.74
C GLU A 56 -1.46 -10.73 1.25
N ASP A 57 -1.85 -11.92 0.81
CA ASP A 57 -0.92 -12.90 0.24
C ASP A 57 -0.27 -12.33 -1.03
N PHE A 58 -1.06 -11.73 -1.94
CA PHE A 58 -0.52 -11.04 -3.13
C PHE A 58 0.42 -9.89 -2.78
N LYS A 59 0.08 -9.10 -1.76
CA LYS A 59 0.96 -8.02 -1.29
C LYS A 59 2.28 -8.59 -0.75
N THR A 60 2.22 -9.65 0.05
CA THR A 60 3.41 -10.30 0.62
C THR A 60 4.31 -10.87 -0.48
N GLU A 61 3.72 -11.46 -1.53
CA GLU A 61 4.48 -11.92 -2.69
C GLU A 61 5.10 -10.75 -3.47
N ALA A 62 4.37 -9.63 -3.65
CA ALA A 62 4.89 -8.41 -4.25
C ALA A 62 6.10 -7.85 -3.46
N ASP A 63 5.97 -7.78 -2.14
CA ASP A 63 7.03 -7.34 -1.22
C ASP A 63 8.30 -8.19 -1.41
N GLY A 64 8.15 -9.52 -1.57
CA GLY A 64 9.25 -10.44 -1.86
C GLY A 64 9.97 -10.13 -3.18
N PHE A 65 9.23 -9.80 -4.24
CA PHE A 65 9.84 -9.40 -5.52
C PHE A 65 10.60 -8.07 -5.42
N LEU A 66 10.13 -7.11 -4.61
CA LEU A 66 10.85 -5.85 -4.39
C LEU A 66 12.18 -6.05 -3.66
N VAL A 67 12.24 -6.97 -2.70
CA VAL A 67 13.51 -7.34 -2.04
C VAL A 67 14.50 -7.88 -3.08
N LEU A 68 14.07 -8.82 -3.93
CA LEU A 68 14.91 -9.36 -5.00
C LEU A 68 15.35 -8.30 -6.02
N ALA A 69 14.48 -7.34 -6.34
CA ALA A 69 14.84 -6.23 -7.22
C ALA A 69 15.94 -5.36 -6.61
N ASN A 70 15.81 -5.01 -5.33
CA ASN A 70 16.80 -4.22 -4.61
C ASN A 70 18.15 -4.93 -4.52
N GLU A 71 18.17 -6.23 -4.23
CA GLU A 71 19.39 -7.04 -4.26
C GLU A 71 20.06 -7.01 -5.64
N ASN A 72 19.28 -7.14 -6.72
CA ASN A 72 19.80 -7.06 -8.08
C ASN A 72 20.36 -5.67 -8.41
N TYR A 73 19.72 -4.57 -7.98
CA TYR A 73 20.27 -3.22 -8.18
C TYR A 73 21.57 -3.02 -7.41
N MET A 74 21.65 -3.49 -6.17
CA MET A 74 22.88 -3.42 -5.37
C MET A 74 24.01 -4.19 -6.06
N ASN A 75 23.74 -5.42 -6.50
CA ASN A 75 24.72 -6.24 -7.21
C ASN A 75 25.10 -5.64 -8.57
N ALA A 76 24.16 -5.01 -9.28
CA ALA A 76 24.45 -4.29 -10.52
C ALA A 76 25.43 -3.13 -10.29
N SER A 77 25.23 -2.35 -9.23
CA SER A 77 26.11 -1.23 -8.86
C SER A 77 27.52 -1.70 -8.49
N ILE A 78 27.64 -2.84 -7.78
CA ILE A 78 28.93 -3.47 -7.50
C ILE A 78 29.63 -3.87 -8.80
N LYS A 79 28.92 -4.55 -9.71
CA LYS A 79 29.46 -4.99 -11.01
C LYS A 79 29.92 -3.81 -11.88
N GLU A 80 29.15 -2.73 -11.89
CA GLU A 80 29.52 -1.52 -12.61
C GLU A 80 30.82 -0.90 -12.04
N SER A 81 30.95 -0.88 -10.71
CA SER A 81 32.17 -0.42 -10.03
C SER A 81 33.39 -1.31 -10.30
N GLU A 82 33.18 -2.60 -10.53
CA GLU A 82 34.21 -3.56 -10.97
C GLU A 82 34.57 -3.43 -12.46
N GLY A 83 33.87 -2.58 -13.22
CA GLY A 83 34.04 -2.42 -14.66
C GLY A 83 33.29 -3.44 -15.52
N ASP A 84 32.48 -4.32 -14.92
CA ASP A 84 31.63 -5.28 -15.62
C ASP A 84 30.27 -4.66 -15.98
N THR A 85 30.28 -3.80 -17.00
CA THR A 85 29.09 -3.09 -17.49
C THR A 85 28.00 -4.03 -18.03
N LYS A 86 28.39 -5.17 -18.62
CA LYS A 86 27.43 -6.16 -19.16
C LYS A 86 26.74 -6.93 -18.02
N GLY A 87 27.49 -7.30 -16.99
CA GLY A 87 26.93 -7.92 -15.78
C GLY A 87 25.97 -6.98 -15.06
N ALA A 88 26.35 -5.71 -14.92
CA ALA A 88 25.51 -4.67 -14.34
C ALA A 88 24.20 -4.49 -15.11
N GLU A 89 24.26 -4.36 -16.44
CA GLU A 89 23.06 -4.21 -17.28
C GLU A 89 22.12 -5.41 -17.16
N LYS A 90 22.66 -6.63 -17.12
CA LYS A 90 21.86 -7.85 -16.96
C LYS A 90 21.10 -7.84 -15.64
N LEU A 91 21.77 -7.55 -14.53
CA LEU A 91 21.17 -7.49 -13.20
C LEU A 91 20.15 -6.35 -13.10
N GLY A 92 20.42 -5.19 -13.70
CA GLY A 92 19.46 -4.08 -13.77
C GLY A 92 18.17 -4.46 -14.50
N LYS A 93 18.26 -5.18 -15.61
CA LYS A 93 17.07 -5.70 -16.32
C LYS A 93 16.29 -6.73 -15.49
N GLU A 94 16.98 -7.58 -14.74
CA GLU A 94 16.34 -8.55 -13.84
C GLU A 94 15.65 -7.84 -12.66
N ALA A 95 16.24 -6.76 -12.12
CA ALA A 95 15.61 -5.93 -11.10
C ALA A 95 14.30 -5.31 -11.58
N ILE A 96 14.31 -4.65 -12.74
CA ILE A 96 13.11 -4.05 -13.36
C ILE A 96 12.03 -5.11 -13.59
N LYS A 97 12.41 -6.32 -14.04
CA LYS A 97 11.45 -7.42 -14.24
C LYS A 97 10.78 -7.84 -12.94
N ASN A 98 11.49 -7.84 -11.82
CA ASN A 98 10.93 -8.14 -10.52
C ASN A 98 10.02 -7.01 -10.01
N GLU A 99 10.39 -5.73 -10.21
CA GLU A 99 9.51 -4.60 -9.89
C GLU A 99 8.20 -4.65 -10.67
N LEU A 100 8.24 -4.96 -11.98
CA LEU A 100 7.04 -5.10 -12.80
C LEU A 100 6.12 -6.24 -12.31
N LYS A 101 6.69 -7.34 -11.81
CA LYS A 101 5.90 -8.42 -11.18
C LYS A 101 5.27 -7.94 -9.88
N ALA A 102 6.02 -7.22 -9.04
CA ALA A 102 5.51 -6.66 -7.80
C ALA A 102 4.35 -5.69 -8.05
N VAL A 103 4.49 -4.80 -9.04
CA VAL A 103 3.42 -3.87 -9.44
C VAL A 103 2.15 -4.62 -9.82
N LYS A 104 2.25 -5.66 -10.66
CA LYS A 104 1.10 -6.46 -11.06
C LYS A 104 0.39 -7.11 -9.87
N LEU A 105 1.15 -7.66 -8.92
CA LEU A 105 0.61 -8.30 -7.72
C LEU A 105 -0.06 -7.27 -6.78
N TYR A 106 0.50 -6.08 -6.63
CA TYR A 106 -0.16 -4.99 -5.91
C TYR A 106 -1.44 -4.54 -6.59
N GLU A 107 -1.49 -4.49 -7.92
CA GLU A 107 -2.73 -4.18 -8.65
C GLU A 107 -3.81 -5.23 -8.36
N GLU A 108 -3.46 -6.51 -8.34
CA GLU A 108 -4.38 -7.60 -7.98
C GLU A 108 -4.87 -7.47 -6.53
N SER A 109 -3.96 -7.23 -5.58
CA SER A 109 -4.28 -6.97 -4.17
C SER A 109 -5.25 -5.79 -4.00
N ASN A 110 -4.91 -4.65 -4.61
CA ASN A 110 -5.68 -3.42 -4.50
C ASN A 110 -7.05 -3.53 -5.17
N SER A 111 -7.16 -4.27 -6.27
CA SER A 111 -8.44 -4.55 -6.93
C SER A 111 -9.41 -5.28 -5.99
N ILE A 112 -8.93 -6.29 -5.28
CA ILE A 112 -9.74 -7.04 -4.30
C ILE A 112 -10.19 -6.13 -3.16
N LYS A 113 -9.25 -5.41 -2.53
CA LYS A 113 -9.55 -4.49 -1.43
C LYS A 113 -10.57 -3.43 -1.84
N LYS A 114 -10.39 -2.84 -3.02
CA LYS A 114 -11.33 -1.85 -3.58
C LYS A 114 -12.73 -2.43 -3.75
N ALA A 115 -12.87 -3.64 -4.30
CA ALA A 115 -14.18 -4.27 -4.49
C ALA A 115 -14.90 -4.53 -3.15
N ILE A 116 -14.16 -4.97 -2.14
CA ILE A 116 -14.68 -5.22 -0.79
C ILE A 116 -15.14 -3.91 -0.15
N TYR A 117 -14.28 -2.87 -0.15
CA TYR A 117 -14.63 -1.57 0.40
C TYR A 117 -15.82 -0.91 -0.32
N GLN A 118 -15.91 -1.04 -1.65
CA GLN A 118 -17.08 -0.55 -2.39
C GLN A 118 -18.37 -1.27 -1.98
N THR A 119 -18.30 -2.57 -1.71
CA THR A 119 -19.46 -3.36 -1.24
C THR A 119 -19.87 -2.93 0.16
N ALA A 120 -18.91 -2.80 1.08
CA ALA A 120 -19.10 -2.30 2.43
C ALA A 120 -19.77 -0.91 2.44
N ILE A 121 -19.26 0.04 1.65
CA ILE A 121 -19.82 1.39 1.53
C ILE A 121 -21.27 1.34 1.02
N LYS A 122 -21.56 0.50 0.01
CA LYS A 122 -22.93 0.34 -0.50
C LYS A 122 -23.88 -0.24 0.54
N LYS A 123 -23.45 -1.27 1.30
CA LYS A 123 -24.23 -1.86 2.41
C LYS A 123 -24.55 -0.77 3.45
N PHE A 124 -23.53 -0.03 3.88
CA PHE A 124 -23.69 1.08 4.83
C PHE A 124 -24.76 2.11 4.40
N TRP A 125 -24.67 2.63 3.17
CA TRP A 125 -25.64 3.63 2.69
C TRP A 125 -27.04 3.07 2.44
N ARG A 126 -27.17 1.78 2.16
CA ARG A 126 -28.47 1.12 2.04
C ARG A 126 -29.14 1.00 3.40
N ASP A 127 -28.41 0.56 4.41
CA ASP A 127 -28.97 0.27 5.74
C ASP A 127 -29.29 1.57 6.53
N TYR A 128 -28.80 2.72 6.06
CA TYR A 128 -29.12 4.06 6.56
C TYR A 128 -30.36 4.73 5.94
N ASN A 129 -30.91 4.21 4.84
CA ASN A 129 -32.12 4.73 4.18
C ASN A 129 -33.32 3.78 4.37
#